data_AF-A0A1W2FVC0-F1
#
_entry.id   AF-A0A1W2FVC0-F1
#
_cell.length_a   1.000
_cell.length_b   1.000
_cell.length_c   1.000
_cell.angle_alpha   90.00
_cell.angle_beta   90.00
_cell.angle_gamma   90.00
#
_symmetry.space_group_name_H-M   'P 1'
#
loop_
_entity.id
_entity.type
_entity.pdbx_description
1 polymer ?
#
loop_
_entity_poly.entity_id
_entity_poly.type
_entity_poly.pdbx_seq_one_letter_code
_entity_poly.pdbx_strand_id
1 'polypeptide(L)'
;MLRADTNRPVETIVAETLLQDPPVRMTRRLAADTGTVVAVDLATSGLPFGAGPHQCPGRDHATAITIGILESVEGCQLTELNIDYEPSTALRIPAKLVVVR
;
A
#
# COMPACT_ATOMS: atom_id res chain seq x y z
N MET A 1 -12.25 -4.96 -13.62
CA MET A 1 -12.62 -5.76 -12.44
C MET A 1 -11.58 -5.54 -11.35
N LEU A 2 -11.99 -5.20 -10.13
CA LEU A 2 -11.08 -4.95 -9.00
C LEU A 2 -10.38 -6.23 -8.49
N ARG A 3 -10.94 -7.40 -8.83
CA ARG A 3 -10.30 -8.72 -8.70
C ARG A 3 -10.60 -9.54 -9.96
N ALA A 4 -9.77 -9.44 -11.00
CA ALA A 4 -10.02 -10.10 -12.29
C ALA A 4 -9.85 -11.63 -12.27
N ASP A 5 -9.07 -12.14 -11.31
CA ASP A 5 -8.78 -13.56 -11.15
C ASP A 5 -9.25 -14.05 -9.77
N THR A 6 -10.41 -14.68 -9.74
CA THR A 6 -11.02 -15.23 -8.53
C THR A 6 -10.33 -16.50 -8.04
N ASN A 7 -9.49 -17.14 -8.87
CA ASN A 7 -8.75 -18.35 -8.50
C ASN A 7 -7.48 -18.07 -7.70
N ARG A 8 -7.03 -16.81 -7.62
CA ARG A 8 -5.85 -16.44 -6.83
C ARG A 8 -6.23 -16.14 -5.38
N PRO A 9 -5.44 -16.62 -4.40
CA PRO A 9 -5.62 -16.26 -2.98
C PRO A 9 -5.48 -14.75 -2.78
N VAL A 10 -6.40 -14.15 -2.02
CA VAL A 10 -6.44 -12.68 -1.79
C VAL A 10 -5.16 -12.21 -1.08
N GLU A 11 -4.65 -13.02 -0.17
CA GLU A 11 -3.42 -12.78 0.58
C GLU A 11 -2.22 -12.58 -0.36
N THR A 12 -2.16 -13.37 -1.45
CA THR A 12 -1.08 -13.27 -2.44
C THR A 12 -1.19 -11.95 -3.20
N ILE A 13 -2.40 -11.56 -3.59
CA ILE A 13 -2.65 -10.28 -4.26
C ILE A 13 -2.24 -9.10 -3.36
N VAL A 14 -2.60 -9.15 -2.08
CA VAL A 14 -2.23 -8.11 -1.10
C VAL A 14 -0.71 -8.04 -0.93
N ALA A 15 -0.04 -9.18 -0.77
CA ALA A 15 1.42 -9.24 -0.63
C ALA A 15 2.13 -8.67 -1.87
N GLU A 16 1.71 -9.04 -3.07
CA GLU A 16 2.26 -8.50 -4.32
C GLU A 16 2.01 -7.01 -4.47
N THR A 17 0.80 -6.54 -4.14
CA THR A 17 0.44 -5.13 -4.19
C THR A 17 1.31 -4.31 -3.25
N LEU A 18 1.54 -4.79 -2.02
CA LEU A 18 2.42 -4.13 -1.06
C LEU A 18 3.87 -4.04 -1.53
N LEU A 19 4.35 -5.03 -2.30
CA LEU A 19 5.71 -5.03 -2.85
C LEU A 19 5.84 -4.11 -4.07
N GLN A 20 4.83 -4.10 -4.94
CA GLN A 20 4.88 -3.39 -6.22
C GLN A 20 4.41 -1.94 -6.10
N ASP A 21 3.46 -1.68 -5.21
CA ASP A 21 2.73 -0.42 -5.12
C ASP A 21 2.42 -0.04 -3.65
N PRO A 22 3.44 0.08 -2.77
CA PRO A 22 3.20 0.31 -1.35
C PRO A 22 2.53 1.66 -1.07
N PRO A 23 1.60 1.72 -0.10
CA PRO A 23 0.90 2.96 0.25
C PRO A 23 1.83 3.99 0.92
N VAL A 24 2.88 3.53 1.60
CA VAL A 24 3.93 4.37 2.17
C VAL A 24 5.20 4.18 1.35
N ARG A 25 5.62 5.23 0.64
CA ARG A 25 6.79 5.22 -0.25
C ARG A 25 8.06 5.67 0.45
N MET A 26 7.94 6.47 1.51
CA MET A 26 9.10 7.04 2.19
C MET A 26 8.82 7.26 3.67
N THR A 27 9.83 7.09 4.51
CA THR A 27 9.84 7.64 5.87
C THR A 27 11.11 8.46 6.10
N ARG A 28 11.17 9.24 7.18
CA ARG A 28 12.36 10.05 7.52
C ARG A 28 13.00 9.56 8.81
N ARG A 29 14.32 9.70 8.91
CA ARG A 29 15.10 9.42 10.13
C ARG A 29 16.07 10.55 10.38
N LEU A 30 16.45 10.72 11.64
CA LEU A 30 17.52 11.63 12.04
C LEU A 30 18.79 10.80 12.20
N ALA A 31 19.84 11.12 11.44
CA ALA A 31 21.14 10.48 11.58
C ALA A 31 21.76 10.88 12.93
N ALA A 32 22.14 9.89 13.74
CA ALA A 32 22.56 10.11 15.12
C ALA A 32 23.91 10.85 15.24
N ASP A 33 24.78 10.68 14.26
CA ASP A 33 26.12 11.25 14.20
C ASP A 33 26.12 12.72 13.71
N THR A 34 25.27 13.04 12.74
CA THR A 34 25.26 14.33 12.05
C THR A 34 24.03 15.19 12.35
N GLY A 35 22.98 14.61 12.92
CA GLY A 35 21.68 15.29 13.09
C GLY A 35 20.96 15.57 11.77
N THR A 36 21.38 14.97 10.66
CA THR A 36 20.77 15.22 9.35
C THR A 36 19.51 14.38 9.16
N VAL A 37 18.49 14.95 8.52
CA VAL A 37 17.29 14.19 8.15
C VAL A 37 17.56 13.39 6.88
N VAL A 38 17.45 12.06 6.99
CA VAL A 38 17.61 11.11 5.89
C VAL A 38 16.24 10.59 5.47
N ALA A 39 15.95 10.65 4.18
CA ALA A 39 14.81 9.97 3.59
C ALA A 39 15.14 8.50 3.38
N VAL A 40 14.30 7.62 3.90
CA VAL A 40 14.39 6.17 3.71
C VAL A 40 13.32 5.80 2.69
N ASP A 41 13.75 5.35 1.52
CA ASP A 41 12.88 4.83 0.49
C ASP A 41 12.31 3.47 0.92
N LEU A 42 10.99 3.39 1.03
CA LEU A 42 10.28 2.13 1.27
C LEU A 42 9.76 1.52 -0.03
N ALA A 43 9.51 2.34 -1.06
CA ALA A 43 8.91 1.92 -2.32
C ALA A 43 9.73 0.86 -3.07
N THR A 44 11.05 0.93 -2.97
CA THR A 44 11.97 0.00 -3.65
C THR A 44 12.66 -0.98 -2.69
N SER A 45 12.41 -0.86 -1.39
CA SER A 45 13.14 -1.60 -0.35
C SER A 45 12.67 -3.04 -0.13
N GLY A 46 11.46 -3.40 -0.59
CA GLY A 46 10.79 -4.63 -0.19
C GLY A 46 10.30 -4.66 1.26
N LEU A 47 10.32 -3.51 1.97
CA LEU A 47 9.91 -3.36 3.36
C LEU A 47 8.71 -2.40 3.49
N PRO A 48 7.52 -2.74 2.96
CA PRO A 48 6.36 -1.84 2.93
C PRO A 48 5.83 -1.43 4.31
N PHE A 49 6.18 -2.22 5.35
CA PHE A 49 5.86 -1.95 6.75
C PHE A 49 7.06 -1.47 7.57
N GLY A 50 8.18 -1.16 6.92
CA GLY A 50 9.45 -0.90 7.60
C GLY A 50 10.01 -2.13 8.33
N ALA A 51 11.11 -1.88 9.05
CA ALA A 51 11.85 -2.90 9.80
C ALA A 51 12.40 -2.34 11.12
N GLY A 52 12.79 -3.25 12.02
CA GLY A 52 13.38 -2.92 13.32
C GLY A 52 12.36 -2.40 14.34
N PRO A 53 12.79 -1.60 15.34
CA PRO A 53 11.93 -1.12 16.43
C PRO A 53 10.72 -0.29 16.00
N HIS A 54 10.77 0.27 14.79
CA HIS A 54 9.68 1.06 14.19
C HIS A 54 8.99 0.32 13.03
N GLN A 55 9.15 -1.00 12.92
CA GLN A 55 8.30 -1.80 12.04
C GLN A 55 6.84 -1.59 12.45
N CYS A 56 5.96 -1.45 11.45
CA CYS A 56 4.55 -1.17 11.67
C CYS A 56 3.92 -2.23 12.61
N PRO A 57 3.46 -1.87 13.82
CA PRO A 57 2.83 -2.82 14.73
C PRO A 57 1.43 -3.24 14.24
N GLY A 58 0.85 -2.47 13.32
CA GLY A 58 -0.46 -2.73 12.74
C GLY A 58 -0.43 -3.55 11.45
N ARG A 59 0.71 -4.15 11.06
CA ARG A 59 0.84 -4.90 9.79
C ARG A 59 -0.28 -5.91 9.60
N ASP A 60 -0.47 -6.79 10.58
CA ASP A 60 -1.40 -7.90 10.45
C ASP A 60 -2.85 -7.41 10.41
N HIS A 61 -3.17 -6.34 11.14
CA HIS A 61 -4.47 -5.67 11.08
C HIS A 61 -4.70 -4.99 9.73
N ALA A 62 -3.71 -4.29 9.19
CA ALA A 62 -3.80 -3.63 7.89
C ALA A 62 -4.07 -4.67 6.79
N THR A 63 -3.34 -5.78 6.80
CA THR A 63 -3.56 -6.90 5.87
C THR A 63 -4.96 -7.49 6.03
N ALA A 64 -5.43 -7.77 7.25
CA ALA A 64 -6.76 -8.32 7.48
C ALA A 64 -7.89 -7.38 6.99
N ILE A 65 -7.74 -6.07 7.24
CA ILE A 65 -8.69 -5.06 6.74
C ILE A 65 -8.71 -5.06 5.21
N THR A 66 -7.53 -5.06 4.56
CA THR A 66 -7.45 -5.09 3.10
C THR A 66 -8.09 -6.34 2.52
N ILE A 67 -7.85 -7.52 3.10
CA ILE A 67 -8.45 -8.78 2.66
C ILE A 67 -9.98 -8.69 2.72
N GLY A 68 -10.54 -8.31 3.88
CA GLY A 68 -12.00 -8.22 4.04
C GLY A 68 -12.65 -7.18 3.10
N ILE A 69 -11.96 -6.06 2.83
CA ILE A 69 -12.43 -5.09 1.84
C ILE A 69 -12.43 -5.72 0.44
N LEU A 70 -11.36 -6.38 0.02
CA LEU A 70 -11.24 -6.99 -1.32
C LEU A 70 -12.30 -8.07 -1.56
N GLU A 71 -12.62 -8.85 -0.52
CA GLU A 71 -13.74 -9.80 -0.55
C GLU A 71 -15.08 -9.08 -0.72
N SER A 72 -15.32 -7.98 0.01
CA SER A 72 -16.60 -7.24 -0.06
C SER A 72 -16.88 -6.59 -1.42
N VAL A 73 -15.81 -6.15 -2.11
CA VAL A 73 -15.90 -5.49 -3.43
C VAL A 73 -15.71 -6.47 -4.60
N GLU A 74 -15.79 -7.77 -4.35
CA GLU A 74 -15.74 -8.78 -5.40
C GLU A 74 -16.85 -8.56 -6.44
N GLY A 75 -16.48 -8.67 -7.72
CA GLY A 75 -17.36 -8.37 -8.86
C GLY A 75 -17.41 -6.89 -9.25
N CYS A 76 -16.96 -5.97 -8.39
CA CYS A 76 -16.90 -4.55 -8.75
C CYS A 76 -15.84 -4.28 -9.83
N GLN A 77 -16.07 -3.27 -10.64
CA GLN A 77 -15.14 -2.82 -11.68
C GLN A 77 -14.92 -1.32 -11.59
N LEU A 78 -13.67 -0.87 -11.74
CA LEU A 78 -13.38 0.55 -11.90
C LEU A 78 -14.02 1.08 -13.18
N THR A 79 -14.64 2.25 -13.09
CA THR A 79 -15.20 2.94 -14.27
C THR A 79 -14.12 3.69 -15.06
N GLU A 80 -13.02 4.06 -14.41
CA GLU A 80 -11.91 4.81 -14.96
C GLU A 80 -10.59 4.15 -14.56
N LEU A 81 -9.66 4.02 -15.53
CA LEU A 81 -8.34 3.42 -15.28
C LEU A 81 -7.25 4.46 -15.01
N ASN A 82 -7.49 5.72 -15.39
CA ASN A 82 -6.62 6.83 -15.04
C ASN A 82 -6.98 7.29 -13.63
N ILE A 83 -6.13 6.94 -12.68
CA ILE A 83 -6.35 7.24 -11.26
C ILE A 83 -5.54 8.48 -10.89
N ASP A 84 -6.24 9.51 -10.42
CA ASP A 84 -5.60 10.66 -9.78
C ASP A 84 -5.17 10.31 -8.35
N TYR A 85 -4.02 10.84 -7.93
CA TYR A 85 -3.45 10.61 -6.60
C TYR A 85 -3.37 11.90 -5.82
N GLU A 86 -3.54 11.79 -4.51
CA GLU A 86 -3.31 12.89 -3.58
C GLU A 86 -1.85 13.38 -3.66
N PRO A 87 -1.60 14.70 -3.64
CA PRO A 87 -0.25 15.25 -3.74
C PRO A 87 0.52 14.95 -2.44
N SER A 88 1.33 13.90 -2.46
CA SER A 88 2.20 13.52 -1.35
C SER A 88 3.54 12.97 -1.84
N THR A 89 4.61 13.36 -1.16
CA THR A 89 5.96 12.82 -1.41
C THR A 89 6.20 11.49 -0.72
N ALA A 90 5.42 11.15 0.30
CA ALA A 90 5.62 9.96 1.13
C ALA A 90 4.52 8.92 0.99
N LEU A 91 3.33 9.32 0.53
CA LEU A 91 2.16 8.46 0.47
C LEU A 91 1.70 8.27 -0.98
N ARG A 92 1.12 7.11 -1.25
CA ARG A 92 0.50 6.79 -2.54
C ARG A 92 -0.97 6.45 -2.32
N ILE A 93 -1.82 7.46 -2.45
CA ILE A 93 -3.25 7.38 -2.11
C ILE A 93 -4.05 7.88 -3.30
N PRO A 94 -4.90 7.04 -3.92
CA PRO A 94 -5.88 7.50 -4.91
C PRO A 94 -6.79 8.58 -4.31
N ALA A 95 -7.00 9.68 -5.02
CA ALA A 95 -7.92 10.74 -4.59
C ALA A 95 -9.38 10.26 -4.58
N LYS A 96 -9.74 9.42 -5.55
CA LYS A 96 -11.04 8.74 -5.62
C LYS A 96 -10.93 7.47 -6.49
N LEU A 97 -11.77 6.48 -6.18
CA LEU A 97 -12.00 5.32 -7.04
C LEU A 97 -13.51 5.16 -7.24
N VAL A 98 -13.97 5.22 -8.49
CA VAL A 98 -15.38 5.04 -8.83
C VAL A 98 -15.56 3.64 -9.39
N VAL A 99 -16.57 2.92 -8.89
CA VAL A 99 -16.82 1.53 -9.22
C VAL A 99 -18.26 1.29 -9.62
N VAL A 100 -18.47 0.29 -10.47
CA VAL A 100 -19.77 -0.30 -10.78
C VAL A 100 -19.77 -1.76 -10.39
N ARG A 101 -20.97 -2.32 -10.16
CA ARG A 101 -21.17 -3.74 -9.89
C ARG A 101 -22.04 -4.35 -10.97
#